data_AF-A0A5M3WQG3-F1
#
_entry.id   AF-A0A5M3WQG3-F1
#
_cell.length_a   1.000
_cell.length_b   1.000
_cell.length_c   1.000
_cell.angle_alpha   90.00
_cell.angle_beta   90.00
_cell.angle_gamma   90.00
#
_symmetry.space_group_name_H-M   'P 1'
#
loop_
_entity.id
_entity.type
_entity.pdbx_description
1 polymer ?
#
loop_
_entity_poly.entity_id
_entity_poly.type
_entity_poly.pdbx_seq_one_letter_code
_entity_poly.pdbx_strand_id
1 'polypeptide(L)'
;MDKDELTAQDVAEMSEAERGQWFYDNREQVATDATRTALDRVVSVRVSPDDLGVLVAAAEAVGMKLSAWLRKVGLEAAATAPSSPPAAVLSGSETRQLQDSVHNIVALLERSGIRLDDPPSESAQSLVLRSSHRGRKKKTKAEK
;
A
#
# COMPACT_ATOMS: atom_id res chain seq x y z
N MET A 1 43.90 6.30 9.60
CA MET A 1 43.36 6.14 10.97
C MET A 1 41.99 5.55 10.80
N ASP A 2 41.97 4.23 10.75
CA ASP A 2 40.78 3.42 10.56
C ASP A 2 39.92 3.55 11.83
N LYS A 3 38.65 3.94 11.64
CA LYS A 3 37.65 3.85 12.71
C LYS A 3 37.31 2.37 12.82
N ASP A 4 37.87 1.69 13.80
CA ASP A 4 37.42 0.37 14.20
C ASP A 4 35.94 0.45 14.56
N GLU A 5 35.09 -0.04 13.66
CA GLU A 5 33.66 -0.14 13.83
C GLU A 5 33.41 -1.29 14.82
N LEU A 6 33.19 -0.95 16.09
CA LEU A 6 32.95 -1.93 17.15
C LEU A 6 31.75 -2.81 16.76
N THR A 7 31.97 -4.11 16.59
CA THR A 7 30.91 -5.03 16.17
C THR A 7 30.01 -5.37 17.37
N ALA A 8 28.79 -5.83 17.09
CA ALA A 8 27.85 -6.24 18.14
C ALA A 8 28.40 -7.36 19.05
N GLN A 9 29.39 -8.12 18.55
CA GLN A 9 30.08 -9.18 19.29
C GLN A 9 31.07 -8.59 20.29
N ASP A 10 31.79 -7.54 19.90
CA ASP A 10 32.73 -6.81 20.78
C ASP A 10 32.00 -6.14 21.95
N VAL A 11 30.80 -5.57 21.70
CA VAL A 11 29.96 -4.97 22.76
C VAL A 11 29.42 -6.03 23.74
N ALA A 12 29.19 -7.26 23.28
CA ALA A 12 28.66 -8.33 24.12
C ALA A 12 29.72 -8.88 25.10
N GLU A 13 31.00 -8.80 24.75
CA GLU A 13 32.13 -9.22 25.58
C GLU A 13 32.54 -8.18 26.64
N MET A 14 32.08 -6.93 26.51
CA MET A 14 32.34 -5.86 27.47
C MET A 14 31.60 -6.08 28.80
N SER A 15 32.25 -5.69 29.90
CA SER A 15 31.61 -5.68 31.21
C SER A 15 30.47 -4.65 31.27
N GLU A 16 29.54 -4.83 32.21
CA GLU A 16 28.37 -3.93 32.34
C GLU A 16 28.76 -2.46 32.55
N ALA A 17 29.83 -2.20 33.31
CA ALA A 17 30.35 -0.86 33.54
C ALA A 17 30.95 -0.25 32.26
N GLU A 18 31.69 -1.05 31.49
CA GLU A 18 32.30 -0.60 30.23
C GLU A 18 31.23 -0.36 29.15
N ARG A 19 30.19 -1.21 29.08
CA ARG A 19 29.04 -1.00 28.20
C ARG A 19 28.27 0.26 28.57
N GLY A 20 28.09 0.52 29.86
CA GLY A 20 27.44 1.73 30.35
C GLY A 20 28.19 2.98 29.90
N GLN A 21 29.51 3.00 30.08
CA GLN A 21 30.36 4.11 29.64
C GLN A 21 30.31 4.29 28.12
N TRP A 22 30.45 3.20 27.35
CA TRP A 22 30.35 3.24 25.89
C TRP A 22 29.00 3.77 25.40
N PHE A 23 27.89 3.38 26.05
CA PHE A 23 26.55 3.88 25.72
C PHE A 23 26.46 5.40 25.91
N TYR A 24 27.03 5.94 27.00
CA TYR A 24 27.01 7.39 27.24
C TYR A 24 27.87 8.15 26.22
N ASP A 25 29.03 7.60 25.87
CA ASP A 25 29.96 8.20 24.90
C ASP A 25 29.41 8.15 23.46
N ASN A 26 28.58 7.15 23.13
CA ASN A 26 28.00 6.94 21.80
C ASN A 26 26.48 7.20 21.74
N ARG A 27 25.92 7.87 22.75
CA ARG A 27 24.47 8.03 22.93
C ARG A 27 23.74 8.63 21.72
N GLU A 28 24.37 9.56 21.01
CA GLU A 28 23.80 10.25 19.85
C GLU A 28 23.74 9.33 18.62
N GLN A 29 24.76 8.48 18.46
CA GLN A 29 24.81 7.47 17.41
C GLN A 29 23.79 6.35 17.69
N VAL A 30 23.73 5.86 18.94
CA VAL A 30 22.73 4.88 19.38
C VAL A 30 21.30 5.42 19.20
N ALA A 31 21.06 6.68 19.53
CA ALA A 31 19.76 7.31 19.31
C ALA A 31 19.42 7.38 17.82
N THR A 32 20.37 7.78 16.97
CA THR A 32 20.15 7.89 15.52
C THR A 32 19.88 6.53 14.88
N ASP A 33 20.65 5.51 15.22
CA ASP A 33 20.51 4.15 14.66
C ASP A 33 19.27 3.43 15.19
N ALA A 34 18.92 3.61 16.47
CA ALA A 34 17.67 3.09 17.04
C ALA A 34 16.43 3.71 16.36
N THR A 35 16.47 5.02 16.08
CA THR A 35 15.34 5.72 15.46
C THR A 35 15.17 5.33 13.99
N ARG A 36 16.29 5.15 13.26
CA ARG A 36 16.27 4.72 11.85
C ARG A 36 15.77 3.28 11.70
N THR A 37 16.15 2.38 12.61
CA THR A 37 15.69 0.98 12.61
C THR A 37 14.22 0.84 13.02
N ALA A 38 13.72 1.72 13.89
CA ALA A 38 12.33 1.68 14.37
C ALA A 38 11.30 2.21 13.35
N LEU A 39 11.68 3.16 12.50
CA LEU A 39 10.78 3.75 11.49
C LEU A 39 10.68 2.94 10.19
N ASP A 40 11.69 2.12 9.86
CA ASP A 40 11.70 1.29 8.65
C ASP A 40 10.70 0.11 8.69
N ARG A 41 10.01 -0.09 9.82
CA ARG A 41 9.13 -1.26 10.06
C ARG A 41 7.69 -0.90 10.40
N VAL A 42 7.27 0.34 10.16
CA VAL A 42 5.87 0.75 10.37
C VAL A 42 5.05 0.42 9.12
N VAL A 43 4.23 -0.62 9.22
CA VAL A 43 3.26 -0.98 8.17
C VAL A 43 1.95 -0.23 8.44
N SER A 44 1.57 0.64 7.51
CA SER A 44 0.27 1.32 7.51
C SER A 44 -0.60 0.72 6.41
N VAL A 45 -1.80 0.26 6.78
CA VAL A 45 -2.76 -0.37 5.85
C VAL A 45 -4.05 0.45 5.86
N ARG A 46 -4.57 0.75 4.68
CA ARG A 46 -5.90 1.34 4.52
C ARG A 46 -6.91 0.21 4.34
N VAL A 47 -7.95 0.24 5.16
CA VAL A 47 -9.07 -0.71 5.12
C VAL A 47 -10.38 0.05 5.08
N SER A 48 -11.39 -0.56 4.46
CA SER A 48 -12.74 0.00 4.50
C SER A 48 -13.29 -0.04 5.93
N PRO A 49 -14.29 0.80 6.27
CA PRO A 49 -14.91 0.78 7.61
C PRO A 49 -15.51 -0.58 7.96
N ASP A 50 -16.11 -1.26 6.98
CA ASP A 50 -16.74 -2.58 7.16
C ASP A 50 -15.68 -3.64 7.48
N ASP A 51 -14.57 -3.66 6.73
CA ASP A 51 -13.46 -4.59 6.98
C ASP A 51 -12.79 -4.31 8.33
N LEU A 52 -12.64 -3.02 8.70
CA LEU A 52 -12.09 -2.64 9.98
C LEU A 52 -12.93 -3.20 11.13
N GLY A 53 -14.27 -3.15 11.02
CA GLY A 53 -15.17 -3.72 12.02
C GLY A 53 -14.98 -5.23 12.20
N VAL A 54 -14.83 -5.97 11.10
CA VAL A 54 -14.57 -7.42 11.13
C VAL A 54 -13.22 -7.73 11.80
N LEU A 55 -12.16 -6.99 11.46
CA LEU A 55 -10.81 -7.20 12.01
C LEU A 55 -10.77 -6.89 13.51
N VAL A 56 -11.47 -5.84 13.97
CA VAL A 56 -11.57 -5.50 15.40
C VAL A 56 -12.28 -6.63 16.16
N ALA A 57 -13.44 -7.08 15.68
CA ALA A 57 -14.19 -8.16 16.33
C ALA A 57 -13.37 -9.46 16.42
N ALA A 58 -12.61 -9.79 15.37
CA ALA A 58 -11.73 -10.95 15.36
C ALA A 58 -10.57 -10.83 16.37
N ALA A 59 -9.97 -9.64 16.52
CA ALA A 59 -8.93 -9.39 17.50
C ALA A 59 -9.48 -9.47 18.94
N GLU A 60 -10.66 -8.90 19.18
CA GLU A 60 -11.34 -8.93 20.48
C GLU A 60 -11.75 -10.35 20.90
N ALA A 61 -12.23 -11.17 19.96
CA ALA A 61 -12.58 -12.58 20.23
C ALA A 61 -11.40 -13.41 20.75
N VAL A 62 -10.17 -13.02 20.41
CA VAL A 62 -8.92 -13.66 20.87
C VAL A 62 -8.28 -12.88 22.03
N GLY A 63 -8.93 -11.81 22.52
CA GLY A 63 -8.45 -10.99 23.64
C GLY A 63 -7.18 -10.18 23.32
N MET A 64 -6.95 -9.85 22.04
CA MET A 64 -5.75 -9.16 21.58
C MET A 64 -6.06 -7.76 21.07
N LYS A 65 -5.09 -6.85 21.20
CA LYS A 65 -5.15 -5.55 20.51
C LYS A 65 -5.05 -5.78 19.00
N LEU A 66 -5.86 -5.06 18.21
CA LEU A 66 -5.91 -5.17 16.75
C LEU A 66 -4.52 -5.17 16.08
N SER A 67 -3.63 -4.26 16.48
CA SER A 67 -2.28 -4.17 15.91
C SER A 67 -1.39 -5.38 16.23
N ALA A 68 -1.53 -5.97 17.41
CA ALA A 68 -0.81 -7.18 17.78
C ALA A 68 -1.36 -8.40 17.03
N TRP A 69 -2.68 -8.47 16.91
CA TRP A 69 -3.37 -9.52 16.18
C TRP A 69 -3.03 -9.50 14.68
N LEU A 70 -3.05 -8.33 14.04
CA LEU A 70 -2.67 -8.17 12.63
C LEU A 70 -1.23 -8.60 12.35
N ARG A 71 -0.29 -8.29 13.26
CA ARG A 71 1.11 -8.76 13.13
C ARG A 71 1.21 -10.28 13.21
N LYS A 72 0.50 -10.89 14.18
CA LYS A 72 0.50 -12.33 14.37
C LYS A 72 -0.06 -13.05 13.14
N VAL A 73 -1.26 -12.67 12.71
CA VAL A 73 -1.91 -13.27 11.54
C VAL A 73 -1.12 -12.98 10.26
N GLY A 74 -0.54 -11.79 10.12
CA GLY A 74 0.32 -11.46 8.98
C GLY A 74 1.59 -12.32 8.91
N LEU A 75 2.22 -12.62 10.04
CA LEU A 75 3.38 -13.52 10.10
C LEU A 75 3.00 -14.98 9.80
N GLU A 76 1.88 -15.46 10.34
CA GLU A 76 1.36 -16.80 10.07
C GLU A 76 0.96 -16.96 8.60
N ALA A 77 0.31 -15.94 8.02
CA ALA A 77 -0.03 -15.89 6.61
C ALA A 77 1.23 -15.84 5.72
N ALA A 78 2.26 -15.08 6.10
CA ALA A 78 3.53 -15.04 5.36
C ALA A 78 4.29 -16.38 5.44
N ALA A 79 4.25 -17.07 6.58
CA ALA A 79 4.91 -18.36 6.76
C ALA A 79 4.18 -19.50 6.00
N THR A 80 2.89 -19.35 5.75
CA THR A 80 2.04 -20.33 5.04
C THR A 80 1.83 -19.97 3.57
N ALA A 81 2.13 -18.73 3.18
CA ALA A 81 2.13 -18.34 1.78
C ALA A 81 3.21 -19.15 1.03
N PRO A 82 2.89 -19.76 -0.12
CA PRO A 82 3.95 -20.17 -1.04
C PRO A 82 4.80 -18.94 -1.30
N SER A 83 6.12 -19.07 -1.40
CA SER A 83 6.99 -17.95 -1.73
C SER A 83 6.56 -17.41 -3.10
N SER A 84 5.65 -16.43 -3.11
CA SER A 84 5.23 -15.79 -4.33
C SER A 84 6.51 -15.20 -4.92
N PRO A 85 6.84 -15.51 -6.19
CA PRO A 85 7.97 -14.87 -6.83
C PRO A 85 7.78 -13.35 -6.70
N PRO A 86 8.87 -12.57 -6.58
CA PRO A 86 8.75 -11.12 -6.56
C PRO A 86 7.88 -10.68 -7.73
N ALA A 87 6.99 -9.72 -7.49
CA ALA A 87 6.05 -9.17 -8.48
C ALA A 87 6.68 -9.21 -9.86
N ALA A 88 6.07 -9.97 -10.78
CA ALA A 88 6.70 -10.39 -12.04
C ALA A 88 7.50 -9.22 -12.63
N VAL A 89 8.83 -9.31 -12.53
CA VAL A 89 9.71 -8.30 -13.08
C VAL A 89 9.57 -8.45 -14.59
N LEU A 90 8.75 -7.57 -15.19
CA LEU A 90 8.55 -7.57 -16.62
C LEU A 90 9.93 -7.42 -17.28
N SER A 91 10.24 -8.34 -18.19
CA SER A 91 11.40 -8.20 -19.05
C SER A 91 11.33 -6.86 -19.81
N GLY A 92 12.48 -6.37 -20.29
CA GLY A 92 12.51 -5.13 -21.06
C GLY A 92 11.60 -5.15 -22.30
N SER A 93 11.38 -6.34 -22.90
CA SER A 93 10.43 -6.55 -23.99
C SER A 93 8.97 -6.43 -23.55
N GLU A 94 8.60 -7.03 -22.42
CA GLU A 94 7.23 -6.96 -21.89
C GLU A 94 6.87 -5.55 -21.45
N THR A 95 7.85 -4.81 -20.92
CA THR A 95 7.69 -3.40 -20.55
C THR A 95 7.45 -2.53 -21.78
N ARG A 96 8.17 -2.76 -22.88
CA ARG A 96 7.93 -2.06 -24.16
C ARG A 96 6.55 -2.37 -24.74
N GLN A 97 6.17 -3.64 -24.75
CA GLN A 97 4.84 -4.05 -25.22
C GLN A 97 3.71 -3.41 -24.39
N LEU A 98 3.90 -3.27 -23.08
CA LEU A 98 2.98 -2.57 -22.21
C LEU A 98 2.93 -1.07 -22.53
N GLN A 99 4.07 -0.42 -22.73
CA GLN A 99 4.14 0.99 -23.13
C GLN A 99 3.44 1.25 -24.47
N ASP A 100 3.66 0.40 -25.47
CA ASP A 100 3.01 0.49 -26.77
C ASP A 100 1.49 0.31 -26.65
N SER A 101 1.05 -0.63 -25.81
CA SER A 101 -0.37 -0.87 -25.53
C SER A 101 -1.02 0.33 -24.87
N VAL A 102 -0.36 0.94 -23.87
CA VAL A 102 -0.84 2.16 -23.21
C VAL A 102 -0.93 3.31 -24.21
N HIS A 103 0.09 3.51 -25.05
CA HIS A 103 0.07 4.58 -26.06
C HIS A 103 -1.08 4.42 -27.06
N ASN A 104 -1.35 3.18 -27.50
CA ASN A 104 -2.48 2.89 -28.37
C ASN A 104 -3.83 3.17 -27.70
N ILE A 105 -3.99 2.80 -26.43
CA ILE A 105 -5.21 3.11 -25.66
C ILE A 105 -5.41 4.62 -25.52
N VAL A 106 -4.35 5.36 -25.18
CA VAL A 106 -4.40 6.83 -25.10
C VAL A 106 -4.83 7.43 -26.44
N ALA A 107 -4.24 6.99 -27.55
CA ALA A 107 -4.64 7.45 -28.88
C ALA A 107 -6.11 7.12 -29.22
N LEU A 108 -6.62 5.95 -28.80
CA LEU A 108 -8.03 5.59 -28.98
C LEU A 108 -8.97 6.46 -28.14
N LEU A 109 -8.58 6.81 -26.92
CA LEU A 109 -9.34 7.70 -26.04
C LEU A 109 -9.38 9.12 -26.59
N GLU A 110 -8.25 9.65 -27.06
CA GLU A 110 -8.18 10.97 -27.72
C GLU A 110 -9.05 11.04 -28.96
N ARG A 111 -9.01 9.99 -29.81
CA ARG A 111 -9.90 9.88 -30.98
C ARG A 111 -11.38 9.83 -30.61
N SER A 112 -11.68 9.37 -29.40
CA SER A 112 -13.04 9.34 -28.85
C SER A 112 -13.42 10.63 -28.11
N GLY A 113 -12.54 11.63 -28.09
CA GLY A 113 -12.76 12.94 -27.44
C GLY A 113 -12.49 12.95 -25.94
N ILE A 114 -11.90 11.90 -25.38
CA ILE A 114 -11.54 11.80 -23.95
C ILE A 114 -10.08 12.21 -23.80
N ARG A 115 -9.82 13.35 -23.16
CA ARG A 115 -8.46 13.84 -22.87
C ARG A 115 -8.08 13.51 -21.43
N LEU A 116 -6.88 12.95 -21.25
CA LEU A 116 -6.33 12.57 -19.94
C LEU A 116 -5.48 13.70 -19.31
N ASP A 117 -5.12 14.73 -20.08
CA ASP A 117 -4.18 15.80 -19.68
C ASP A 117 -4.84 17.10 -19.19
N ASP A 118 -6.17 17.22 -19.25
CA ASP A 118 -6.82 18.42 -18.72
C ASP A 118 -6.96 18.32 -17.19
N PRO A 119 -6.39 19.25 -16.38
CA PRO A 119 -6.80 19.38 -15.00
C PRO A 119 -8.32 19.64 -14.97
N PRO A 120 -9.04 19.20 -13.93
CA PRO A 120 -10.48 19.42 -13.85
C PRO A 120 -10.75 20.93 -13.81
N SER A 121 -11.01 21.52 -14.97
CA SER A 121 -11.77 22.76 -15.08
C SER A 121 -13.09 22.51 -14.35
N GLU A 122 -13.52 23.46 -13.52
CA GLU A 122 -14.72 23.44 -12.67
C GLU A 122 -16.05 23.22 -13.43
N SER A 123 -15.99 22.83 -14.69
CA SER A 123 -17.11 22.47 -15.54
C SER A 123 -16.98 21.02 -16.02
N ALA A 124 -16.66 20.10 -15.10
CA ALA A 124 -16.97 18.68 -15.29
C ALA A 124 -18.49 18.55 -15.38
N GLN A 125 -19.02 18.77 -16.59
CA GLN A 125 -20.38 18.44 -16.95
C GLN A 125 -20.54 16.97 -16.63
N SER A 126 -21.36 16.71 -15.61
CA SER A 126 -21.80 15.40 -15.18
C SER A 126 -21.96 14.51 -16.41
N LEU A 127 -21.14 13.46 -16.51
CA LEU A 127 -21.31 12.38 -17.48
C LEU A 127 -22.55 11.59 -17.09
N VAL A 128 -23.71 12.23 -17.19
CA VAL A 128 -25.00 11.56 -17.16
C VAL A 128 -25.06 10.81 -18.47
N LEU A 129 -24.89 9.48 -18.40
CA LEU A 129 -25.34 8.56 -19.42
C LEU A 129 -26.82 8.84 -19.68
N ARG A 130 -27.11 9.71 -20.65
CA ARG A 130 -28.46 9.91 -21.17
C ARG A 130 -28.87 8.60 -21.80
N SER A 131 -29.60 7.79 -21.05
CA SER A 131 -30.26 6.62 -21.57
C SER A 131 -31.16 7.06 -22.71
N SER A 132 -30.80 6.67 -23.93
CA SER A 132 -31.61 6.86 -25.12
C SER A 132 -32.79 5.89 -25.04
N HIS A 133 -33.77 6.15 -24.18
CA HIS A 133 -35.03 5.42 -24.14
C HIS A 133 -35.89 5.84 -25.34
N ARG A 134 -35.61 5.16 -26.45
CA ARG A 134 -36.36 5.19 -27.71
C ARG A 134 -37.77 4.69 -27.43
N GLY A 135 -38.75 5.49 -27.89
CA GLY A 135 -40.13 5.44 -27.42
C GLY A 135 -40.90 4.14 -27.63
N ARG A 136 -41.94 3.97 -26.81
CA ARG A 136 -43.12 3.19 -27.17
C ARG A 136 -44.37 3.92 -26.69
N LYS A 137 -45.00 4.65 -27.62
CA LYS A 137 -46.36 5.19 -27.44
C LYS A 137 -47.30 4.02 -27.14
N LYS A 138 -47.92 3.96 -25.95
CA LYS A 138 -49.19 3.26 -25.76
C LYS A 138 -50.30 4.29 -25.92
N LYS A 139 -51.12 4.08 -26.95
CA LYS A 139 -52.35 4.83 -27.20
C LYS A 139 -53.31 4.57 -26.05
N THR A 140 -53.92 5.64 -25.56
CA THR A 140 -55.16 5.66 -24.79
C THR A 140 -56.26 4.92 -25.55
N LYS A 141 -57.05 4.12 -24.83
CA LYS A 141 -58.43 3.82 -25.23
C LYS A 141 -59.30 3.80 -23.98
N ALA A 142 -60.15 4.81 -23.89
CA ALA A 142 -61.35 4.85 -23.06
C ALA A 142 -62.49 4.06 -23.75
N GLU A 143 -63.61 3.94 -23.05
CA GLU A 143 -64.84 3.14 -23.29
C GLU A 143 -64.77 1.70 -22.76
N LYS A 144 -65.77 1.20 -22.02
CA LYS A 144 -67.14 1.68 -21.76
C LYS A 144 -67.64 1.03 -20.47
#